data_AF-A0A1Q9T7N7-F1
#
_entry.id   AF-A0A1Q9T7N7-F1
#
_cell.length_a   1.000
_cell.length_b   1.000
_cell.length_c   1.000
_cell.angle_alpha   90.00
_cell.angle_beta   90.00
_cell.angle_gamma   90.00
#
_symmetry.space_group_name_H-M   'P 1'
#
loop_
_entity.id
_entity.type
_entity.pdbx_description
1 polymer ?
#
loop_
_entity_poly.entity_id
_entity_poly.type
_entity_poly.pdbx_seq_one_letter_code
_entity_poly.pdbx_strand_id
1 'polypeptide(L)'
;MVLPEPLEAQDGPGDIQMFRTDGLTVAVWLHTEDDTGGQVAWGGQCLLCTGGAAESGGTSIGYAASAGVGSGDPAELYVMTEGAVTTLDGRDVPSLELAVEERRFVVFLDQRAGLWGVHGPDDADRIDVDAVHGGAGSISGGDGPAPWVVSLIPPDAEAVLAGGGVEGASAELTGHQVLVAVGDGTATPEVEVVIDGERQALTSYVHAQATEAGVGDPPVTWRSTVEGFLWLDQGSSTEALSVEEELADGRAVLLPVAGGTLVVVGGWEPRAGEVAVRIGDDAGGRWEAATSVRVRELVDGRPVTVLGLPELSATEQAQVTDVGTVPGGARDPEPLGLTDVQVVPLGD
;
A
#
# COMPACT_ATOMS: atom_id res chain seq x y z
N MET A 1 -13.07 28.94 -7.28
CA MET A 1 -12.09 27.84 -7.42
C MET A 1 -10.73 28.48 -7.31
N VAL A 2 -10.12 28.38 -6.13
CA VAL A 2 -8.76 28.86 -5.86
C VAL A 2 -7.86 27.70 -6.26
N LEU A 3 -6.91 27.92 -7.16
CA LEU A 3 -5.92 26.90 -7.48
C LEU A 3 -5.06 26.67 -6.23
N PRO A 4 -4.80 25.43 -5.81
CA PRO A 4 -3.90 25.16 -4.70
C PRO A 4 -2.52 25.78 -4.98
N GLU A 5 -1.84 26.24 -3.94
CA GLU A 5 -0.46 26.74 -4.07
C GLU A 5 0.43 25.57 -4.54
N PRO A 6 1.33 25.79 -5.51
CA PRO A 6 2.24 24.74 -5.98
C PRO A 6 3.09 24.21 -4.82
N LEU A 7 3.31 22.90 -4.79
CA LEU A 7 4.31 22.32 -3.90
C LEU A 7 5.68 22.57 -4.53
N GLU A 8 6.54 23.33 -3.83
CA GLU A 8 7.95 23.47 -4.21
C GLU A 8 8.62 22.10 -4.06
N ALA A 9 8.92 21.42 -5.17
CA ALA A 9 9.78 20.25 -5.14
C ALA A 9 11.19 20.75 -4.78
N GLN A 10 11.68 20.43 -3.58
CA GLN A 10 12.96 20.97 -3.13
C GLN A 10 14.14 20.42 -3.94
N ASP A 11 13.99 19.27 -4.62
CA ASP A 11 14.98 18.70 -5.54
C ASP A 11 14.34 17.77 -6.64
N GLY A 12 13.07 17.98 -7.00
CA GLY A 12 12.30 17.15 -7.96
C GLY A 12 12.03 17.81 -9.32
N PRO A 13 11.19 17.21 -10.19
CA PRO A 13 10.89 17.73 -11.51
C PRO A 13 9.99 18.98 -11.44
N GLY A 14 10.61 20.14 -11.18
CA GLY A 14 9.94 21.45 -11.15
C GLY A 14 8.81 21.60 -10.12
N ASP A 15 8.04 22.69 -10.22
CA ASP A 15 6.86 22.93 -9.37
C ASP A 15 5.75 21.91 -9.68
N ILE A 16 5.24 21.25 -8.64
CA ILE A 16 4.18 20.24 -8.77
C ILE A 16 2.83 20.87 -8.43
N GLN A 17 1.85 20.68 -9.31
CA GLN A 17 0.45 20.99 -9.05
C GLN A 17 -0.33 19.70 -8.78
N MET A 18 -0.88 19.61 -7.57
CA MET A 18 -1.74 18.52 -7.15
C MET A 18 -3.20 18.94 -7.22
N PHE A 19 -4.01 18.16 -7.91
CA PHE A 19 -5.46 18.30 -7.97
C PHE A 19 -6.09 17.08 -7.32
N ARG A 20 -6.83 17.31 -6.22
CA ARG A 20 -7.56 16.28 -5.49
C ARG A 20 -9.06 16.57 -5.55
N THR A 21 -9.84 15.52 -5.79
CA THR A 21 -11.29 15.48 -5.65
C THR A 21 -11.67 14.08 -5.17
N ASP A 22 -12.90 13.90 -4.68
CA ASP A 22 -13.40 12.61 -4.20
C ASP A 22 -13.04 11.47 -5.17
N GLY A 23 -12.14 10.58 -4.74
CA GLY A 23 -11.69 9.42 -5.51
C GLY A 23 -10.83 9.70 -6.75
N LEU A 24 -10.22 10.89 -6.89
CA LEU A 24 -9.27 11.17 -7.98
C LEU A 24 -8.17 12.11 -7.51
N THR A 25 -6.93 11.68 -7.69
CA THR A 25 -5.74 12.52 -7.54
C THR A 25 -5.02 12.66 -8.88
N VAL A 26 -4.66 13.89 -9.24
CA VAL A 26 -3.87 14.20 -10.43
C VAL A 26 -2.68 15.08 -10.04
N ALA A 27 -1.48 14.60 -10.32
CA ALA A 27 -0.24 15.36 -10.27
C ALA A 27 0.10 15.87 -11.68
N VAL A 28 0.48 17.13 -11.80
CA VAL A 28 1.02 17.74 -13.04
C VAL A 28 2.25 18.54 -12.69
N TRP A 29 3.32 18.40 -13.47
CA TRP A 29 4.57 19.12 -13.25
C TRP A 29 5.22 19.49 -14.59
N LEU A 30 6.15 20.45 -14.54
CA LEU A 30 6.93 20.86 -15.69
C LEU A 30 8.28 20.17 -15.67
N HIS A 31 8.64 19.53 -16.78
CA HIS A 31 9.99 18.98 -16.95
C HIS A 31 11.01 20.11 -17.00
N THR A 32 12.15 19.91 -16.34
CA THR A 32 13.29 20.83 -16.36
C THR A 32 14.35 20.34 -17.35
N GLU A 33 15.40 21.12 -17.63
CA GLU A 33 16.50 20.67 -18.50
C GLU A 33 17.22 19.42 -17.95
N ASP A 34 17.14 19.19 -16.63
CA ASP A 34 17.73 18.04 -15.93
C ASP A 34 16.75 16.86 -15.77
N ASP A 35 15.47 17.04 -16.13
CA ASP A 35 14.42 16.02 -16.11
C ASP A 35 13.92 15.75 -17.53
N THR A 36 14.45 14.69 -18.13
CA THR A 36 14.12 14.28 -19.51
C THR A 36 12.78 13.56 -19.62
N GLY A 37 12.06 13.42 -18.51
CA GLY A 37 10.89 12.57 -18.41
C GLY A 37 11.23 11.10 -18.21
N GLY A 38 10.18 10.34 -17.87
CA GLY A 38 10.26 8.94 -17.50
C GLY A 38 8.87 8.34 -17.37
N GLN A 39 8.81 7.02 -17.24
CA GLN A 39 7.57 6.37 -16.84
C GLN A 39 7.29 6.69 -15.36
N VAL A 40 6.01 6.70 -14.99
CA VAL A 40 5.59 7.05 -13.62
C VAL A 40 4.64 6.02 -13.06
N ALA A 41 4.74 5.77 -11.76
CA ALA A 41 3.79 4.93 -11.03
C ALA A 41 3.57 5.41 -9.61
N TRP A 42 2.31 5.41 -9.20
CA TRP A 42 1.92 5.63 -7.83
C TRP A 42 2.24 4.41 -6.97
N GLY A 43 2.60 4.66 -5.72
CA GLY A 43 2.85 3.64 -4.71
C GLY A 43 1.60 2.83 -4.35
N GLY A 44 1.79 1.52 -4.21
CA GLY A 44 0.74 0.55 -3.92
C GLY A 44 -0.02 0.08 -5.17
N GLN A 45 -0.92 -0.90 -4.98
CA GLN A 45 -1.69 -1.51 -6.06
C GLN A 45 -2.69 -0.52 -6.67
N CYS A 46 -2.21 0.35 -7.55
CA CYS A 46 -3.05 1.30 -8.22
C CYS A 46 -3.66 0.70 -9.50
N LEU A 47 -4.90 0.20 -9.36
CA LEU A 47 -5.63 -0.44 -10.45
C LEU A 47 -6.07 0.54 -11.55
N LEU A 48 -6.29 1.81 -11.22
CA LEU A 48 -6.74 2.86 -12.15
C LEU A 48 -5.75 4.03 -12.18
N CYS A 49 -4.45 3.72 -12.24
CA CYS A 49 -3.41 4.71 -12.44
C CYS A 49 -3.01 4.84 -13.91
N THR A 50 -2.70 6.07 -14.31
CA THR A 50 -2.10 6.39 -15.60
C THR A 50 -1.16 7.57 -15.45
N GLY A 51 -0.14 7.66 -16.30
CA GLY A 51 0.74 8.82 -16.32
C GLY A 51 1.66 8.79 -17.52
N GLY A 52 2.37 9.89 -17.71
CA GLY A 52 3.31 10.06 -18.81
C GLY A 52 3.68 11.52 -19.00
N ALA A 53 4.25 11.82 -20.17
CA ALA A 53 4.65 13.17 -20.56
C ALA A 53 3.92 13.63 -21.81
N ALA A 54 3.76 14.95 -21.96
CA ALA A 54 3.27 15.59 -23.17
C ALA A 54 4.16 16.77 -23.55
N GLU A 55 4.53 16.86 -24.82
CA GLU A 55 5.38 17.94 -25.34
C GLU A 55 4.57 18.96 -26.14
N SER A 56 4.84 20.24 -25.93
CA SER A 56 4.29 21.33 -26.73
C SER A 56 5.24 22.51 -26.79
N GLY A 57 5.66 22.90 -28.00
CA GLY A 57 6.45 24.12 -28.21
C GLY A 57 7.82 24.14 -27.51
N GLY A 58 8.43 22.98 -27.28
CA GLY A 58 9.71 22.85 -26.57
C GLY A 58 9.59 22.86 -25.04
N THR A 59 8.36 22.86 -24.51
CA THR A 59 8.08 22.58 -23.09
C THR A 59 7.53 21.17 -22.98
N SER A 60 8.00 20.40 -22.01
CA SER A 60 7.42 19.11 -21.66
C SER A 60 6.71 19.21 -20.31
N ILE A 61 5.53 18.60 -20.22
CA ILE A 61 4.73 18.48 -18.99
C ILE A 61 4.56 17.01 -18.66
N GLY A 62 4.85 16.66 -17.41
CA GLY A 62 4.53 15.35 -16.87
C GLY A 62 3.17 15.37 -16.19
N TYR A 63 2.48 14.23 -16.24
CA TYR A 63 1.24 14.04 -15.48
C TYR A 63 1.16 12.61 -14.95
N ALA A 64 0.51 12.47 -13.79
CA ALA A 64 0.11 11.19 -13.25
C ALA A 64 -1.25 11.34 -12.60
N ALA A 65 -2.17 10.43 -12.91
CA ALA A 65 -3.49 10.38 -12.35
C ALA A 65 -3.70 9.02 -11.68
N SER A 66 -4.34 9.06 -10.52
CA SER A 66 -4.85 7.90 -9.80
C SER A 66 -6.33 8.11 -9.58
N ALA A 67 -7.17 7.26 -10.17
CA ALA A 67 -8.57 7.16 -9.80
C ALA A 67 -8.74 6.09 -8.72
N GLY A 68 -9.50 6.40 -7.68
CA GLY A 68 -9.69 5.58 -6.50
C GLY A 68 -8.47 5.55 -5.59
N VAL A 69 -7.73 4.44 -5.66
CA VAL A 69 -6.90 3.82 -4.61
C VAL A 69 -5.42 4.17 -4.82
N GLY A 70 -5.02 5.40 -4.54
CA GLY A 70 -3.62 5.85 -4.62
C GLY A 70 -3.21 6.64 -3.39
N SER A 71 -1.92 6.68 -3.08
CA SER A 71 -1.39 7.45 -1.94
C SER A 71 -1.69 8.94 -2.04
N GLY A 72 -1.84 9.46 -3.26
CA GLY A 72 -2.05 10.88 -3.54
C GLY A 72 -0.91 11.79 -3.05
N ASP A 73 0.15 11.20 -2.50
CA ASP A 73 1.32 11.81 -1.91
C ASP A 73 2.47 11.79 -2.94
N PRO A 74 3.00 12.96 -3.35
CA PRO A 74 4.15 13.03 -4.25
C PRO A 74 5.38 12.23 -3.79
N ALA A 75 5.56 12.02 -2.49
CA ALA A 75 6.64 11.20 -1.93
C ALA A 75 6.46 9.68 -2.21
N GLU A 76 5.31 9.29 -2.73
CA GLU A 76 4.96 7.94 -3.20
C GLU A 76 4.55 7.95 -4.70
N LEU A 77 4.88 9.01 -5.47
CA LEU A 77 4.85 8.97 -6.93
C LEU A 77 6.27 8.75 -7.44
N TYR A 78 6.52 7.60 -8.05
CA TYR A 78 7.84 7.23 -8.56
C TYR A 78 7.97 7.63 -10.04
N VAL A 79 9.12 8.19 -10.38
CA VAL A 79 9.57 8.52 -11.73
C VAL A 79 10.77 7.63 -12.04
N MET A 80 10.70 6.89 -13.14
CA MET A 80 11.77 5.99 -13.56
C MET A 80 12.41 6.47 -14.86
N THR A 81 13.72 6.68 -14.82
CA THR A 81 14.52 7.19 -15.93
C THR A 81 15.82 6.40 -16.01
N GLU A 82 16.06 5.73 -17.14
CA GLU A 82 17.33 5.04 -17.46
C GLU A 82 17.90 4.17 -16.33
N GLY A 83 17.05 3.39 -15.65
CA GLY A 83 17.45 2.48 -14.57
C GLY A 83 17.61 3.13 -13.19
N ALA A 84 17.42 4.44 -13.09
CA ALA A 84 17.28 5.17 -11.83
C ALA A 84 15.80 5.36 -11.48
N VAL A 85 15.50 5.46 -10.18
CA VAL A 85 14.16 5.73 -9.65
C VAL A 85 14.26 6.88 -8.65
N THR A 86 13.41 7.88 -8.83
CA THR A 86 13.24 9.02 -7.92
C THR A 86 11.78 9.16 -7.57
N THR A 87 11.47 9.68 -6.39
CA THR A 87 10.10 10.14 -6.10
C THR A 87 9.88 11.53 -6.69
N LEU A 88 8.61 11.90 -6.89
CA LEU A 88 8.25 13.17 -7.48
C LEU A 88 8.70 14.35 -6.60
N ASP A 89 8.82 14.17 -5.28
CA ASP A 89 9.41 15.18 -4.39
C ASP A 89 10.94 15.36 -4.55
N GLY A 90 11.60 14.53 -5.37
CA GLY A 90 13.03 14.63 -5.71
C GLY A 90 13.96 13.67 -4.97
N ARG A 91 13.44 12.75 -4.15
CA ARG A 91 14.29 11.81 -3.42
C ARG A 91 14.68 10.60 -4.28
N ASP A 92 15.97 10.31 -4.30
CA ASP A 92 16.51 9.07 -4.89
C ASP A 92 16.00 7.83 -4.15
N VAL A 93 15.56 6.82 -4.91
CA VAL A 93 15.14 5.51 -4.40
C VAL A 93 16.15 4.45 -4.82
N PRO A 94 16.69 3.64 -3.89
CA PRO A 94 17.58 2.55 -4.22
C PRO A 94 16.97 1.64 -5.28
N SER A 95 17.67 1.50 -6.40
CA SER A 95 17.24 0.76 -7.57
C SER A 95 18.39 -0.03 -8.18
N LEU A 96 18.06 -1.07 -8.93
CA LEU A 96 19.01 -1.86 -9.68
C LEU A 96 18.40 -2.30 -11.01
N GLU A 97 19.26 -2.54 -11.99
CA GLU A 97 18.89 -3.18 -13.25
C GLU A 97 19.40 -4.63 -13.24
N LEU A 98 18.50 -5.58 -13.53
CA LEU A 98 18.83 -6.98 -13.75
C LEU A 98 18.51 -7.37 -15.19
N ALA A 99 19.44 -8.09 -15.81
CA ALA A 99 19.25 -8.61 -17.16
C ALA A 99 19.17 -10.15 -17.14
N VAL A 100 18.17 -10.69 -17.81
CA VAL A 100 18.07 -12.11 -18.17
C VAL A 100 18.00 -12.17 -19.69
N GLU A 101 19.06 -12.68 -20.32
CA GLU A 101 19.27 -12.57 -21.78
C GLU A 101 19.22 -11.10 -22.27
N GLU A 102 18.28 -10.78 -23.17
CA GLU A 102 18.06 -9.43 -23.71
C GLU A 102 17.01 -8.63 -22.91
N ARG A 103 16.39 -9.24 -21.89
CA ARG A 103 15.33 -8.64 -21.08
C ARG A 103 15.93 -7.91 -19.90
N ARG A 104 15.53 -6.66 -19.69
CA ARG A 104 16.02 -5.81 -18.60
C ARG A 104 14.89 -5.49 -17.65
N PHE A 105 15.15 -5.60 -16.37
CA PHE A 105 14.19 -5.32 -15.32
C PHE A 105 14.77 -4.24 -14.43
N VAL A 106 14.01 -3.20 -14.16
CA VAL A 106 14.38 -2.20 -13.15
C VAL A 106 13.59 -2.51 -11.89
N VAL A 107 14.30 -2.71 -10.79
CA VAL A 107 13.72 -3.03 -9.49
C VAL A 107 14.13 -1.96 -8.50
N PHE A 108 13.20 -1.45 -7.71
CA PHE A 108 13.48 -0.49 -6.65
C PHE A 108 12.86 -0.91 -5.33
N LEU A 109 13.45 -0.43 -4.23
CA LEU A 109 12.98 -0.70 -2.87
C LEU A 109 13.03 0.59 -2.05
N ASP A 110 11.85 1.10 -1.73
CA ASP A 110 11.64 2.26 -0.89
C ASP A 110 11.35 1.82 0.55
N GLN A 111 12.43 1.59 1.31
CA GLN A 111 12.34 1.18 2.72
C GLN A 111 11.62 2.21 3.59
N ARG A 112 11.60 3.50 3.19
CA ARG A 112 10.91 4.55 3.94
C ARG A 112 9.40 4.43 3.79
N ALA A 113 8.91 4.13 2.59
CA ALA A 113 7.49 3.95 2.34
C ALA A 113 7.01 2.50 2.59
N GLY A 114 7.93 1.55 2.79
CA GLY A 114 7.58 0.13 2.86
C GLY A 114 7.08 -0.41 1.52
N LEU A 115 7.54 0.18 0.41
CA LEU A 115 7.11 -0.12 -0.96
C LEU A 115 8.28 -0.63 -1.78
N TRP A 116 7.99 -1.43 -2.79
CA TRP A 116 8.96 -1.85 -3.79
C TRP A 116 8.26 -1.96 -5.14
N GLY A 117 9.01 -1.91 -6.22
CA GLY A 117 8.39 -1.97 -7.54
C GLY A 117 9.31 -2.50 -8.61
N VAL A 118 8.67 -2.86 -9.73
CA VAL A 118 9.28 -3.52 -10.87
C VAL A 118 8.75 -2.88 -12.14
N HIS A 119 9.68 -2.46 -13.00
CA HIS A 119 9.39 -2.23 -14.41
C HIS A 119 9.86 -3.45 -15.20
N GLY A 120 8.93 -4.01 -15.97
CA GLY A 120 9.17 -5.17 -16.83
C GLY A 120 10.07 -4.85 -18.02
N PRO A 121 10.36 -5.85 -18.85
CA PRO A 121 11.34 -5.75 -19.92
C PRO A 121 10.84 -5.05 -21.18
N ASP A 122 9.54 -4.85 -21.34
CA ASP A 122 8.98 -4.16 -22.50
C ASP A 122 8.76 -2.67 -22.18
N ASP A 123 9.11 -1.76 -23.09
CA ASP A 123 8.93 -0.30 -22.89
C ASP A 123 7.46 0.13 -22.65
N ALA A 124 6.51 -0.76 -22.97
CA ALA A 124 5.08 -0.57 -22.75
C ALA A 124 4.59 -1.15 -21.42
N ASP A 125 5.43 -1.89 -20.70
CA ASP A 125 5.09 -2.42 -19.39
C ASP A 125 4.83 -1.28 -18.42
N ARG A 126 3.85 -1.50 -17.54
CA ARG A 126 3.61 -0.61 -16.42
C ARG A 126 4.65 -0.89 -15.36
N ILE A 127 5.02 0.14 -14.59
CA ILE A 127 5.73 -0.05 -13.32
C ILE A 127 4.70 -0.52 -12.29
N ASP A 128 4.83 -1.77 -11.84
CA ASP A 128 4.02 -2.29 -10.75
C ASP A 128 4.72 -1.99 -9.41
N VAL A 129 3.97 -1.44 -8.45
CA VAL A 129 4.48 -1.05 -7.13
C VAL A 129 3.61 -1.68 -6.06
N ASP A 130 4.22 -2.48 -5.19
CA ASP A 130 3.55 -3.23 -4.14
C ASP A 130 4.11 -2.90 -2.75
N ALA A 131 3.34 -3.22 -1.72
CA ALA A 131 3.82 -3.19 -0.36
C ALA A 131 4.81 -4.34 -0.10
N VAL A 132 5.80 -4.08 0.74
CA VAL A 132 6.71 -5.11 1.24
C VAL A 132 6.06 -5.81 2.42
N HIS A 133 5.88 -7.13 2.34
CA HIS A 133 5.25 -7.93 3.39
C HIS A 133 6.25 -8.91 4.00
N GLY A 134 6.53 -8.77 5.30
CA GLY A 134 7.55 -9.58 5.98
C GLY A 134 8.95 -9.45 5.35
N GLY A 135 9.27 -8.30 4.75
CA GLY A 135 10.52 -8.10 4.01
C GLY A 135 10.54 -8.75 2.63
N ALA A 136 9.43 -9.29 2.15
CA ALA A 136 9.34 -10.04 0.90
C ALA A 136 8.34 -9.44 -0.08
N GLY A 137 8.45 -9.85 -1.35
CA GLY A 137 7.54 -9.46 -2.42
C GLY A 137 7.66 -10.35 -3.66
N SER A 138 6.59 -10.43 -4.45
CA SER A 138 6.59 -11.14 -5.73
C SER A 138 5.70 -10.41 -6.73
N ILE A 139 6.30 -9.90 -7.81
CA ILE A 139 5.58 -9.30 -8.95
C ILE A 139 5.85 -10.16 -10.17
N SER A 140 4.79 -10.53 -10.88
CA SER A 140 4.87 -11.35 -12.10
C SER A 140 4.21 -10.64 -13.26
N GLY A 141 4.75 -10.82 -14.46
CA GLY A 141 4.21 -10.22 -15.68
C GLY A 141 4.60 -10.99 -16.93
N GLY A 142 4.21 -10.44 -18.07
CA GLY A 142 4.41 -11.02 -19.39
C GLY A 142 3.36 -12.07 -19.76
N ASP A 143 2.73 -11.89 -20.91
CA ASP A 143 1.93 -12.94 -21.54
C ASP A 143 2.86 -13.99 -22.20
N GLY A 144 2.34 -15.20 -22.47
CA GLY A 144 3.10 -16.23 -23.20
C GLY A 144 3.67 -15.69 -24.52
N PRO A 145 4.92 -16.01 -24.90
CA PRO A 145 5.65 -17.25 -24.60
C PRO A 145 6.76 -17.13 -23.54
N ALA A 146 6.80 -16.10 -22.70
CA ALA A 146 7.88 -15.99 -21.71
C ALA A 146 7.46 -15.14 -20.50
N PRO A 147 6.55 -15.69 -19.67
CA PRO A 147 6.16 -15.06 -18.42
C PRO A 147 7.36 -14.93 -17.49
N TRP A 148 7.36 -13.92 -16.64
CA TRP A 148 8.45 -13.65 -15.71
C TRP A 148 7.91 -13.39 -14.30
N VAL A 149 8.78 -13.59 -13.32
CA VAL A 149 8.56 -13.21 -11.93
C VAL A 149 9.81 -12.52 -11.40
N VAL A 150 9.61 -11.42 -10.70
CA VAL A 150 10.63 -10.75 -9.91
C VAL A 150 10.26 -10.92 -8.44
N SER A 151 11.23 -11.36 -7.66
CA SER A 151 11.08 -11.74 -6.27
C SER A 151 12.01 -10.91 -5.40
N LEU A 152 11.43 -10.27 -4.39
CA LEU A 152 12.16 -9.63 -3.29
C LEU A 152 12.23 -10.62 -2.13
N ILE A 153 13.44 -11.06 -1.79
CA ILE A 153 13.71 -12.09 -0.79
C ILE A 153 14.22 -11.40 0.48
N PRO A 154 13.63 -11.69 1.65
CA PRO A 154 14.01 -11.03 2.88
C PRO A 154 15.43 -11.44 3.31
N PRO A 155 16.16 -10.61 4.07
CA PRO A 155 17.58 -10.81 4.37
C PRO A 155 17.89 -12.09 5.18
N ASP A 156 16.89 -12.66 5.84
CA ASP A 156 16.95 -13.86 6.67
C ASP A 156 16.49 -15.13 5.93
N ALA A 157 16.16 -15.04 4.64
CA ALA A 157 15.74 -16.16 3.82
C ALA A 157 16.76 -16.54 2.74
N GLU A 158 16.75 -17.82 2.36
CA GLU A 158 17.42 -18.28 1.13
C GLU A 158 16.37 -18.54 0.04
N ALA A 159 16.60 -18.03 -1.17
CA ALA A 159 15.76 -18.31 -2.31
C ALA A 159 16.19 -19.58 -3.05
N VAL A 160 15.21 -20.40 -3.45
CA VAL A 160 15.39 -21.56 -4.29
C VAL A 160 14.45 -21.45 -5.48
N LEU A 161 15.01 -21.44 -6.69
CA LEU A 161 14.22 -21.55 -7.91
C LEU A 161 13.55 -22.93 -7.96
N ALA A 162 12.22 -22.97 -7.99
CA ALA A 162 11.49 -24.21 -8.22
C ALA A 162 11.66 -24.60 -9.70
N GLY A 163 12.13 -25.82 -9.95
CA GLY A 163 12.74 -26.19 -11.24
C GLY A 163 11.82 -26.14 -12.47
N GLY A 164 12.43 -26.27 -13.66
CA GLY A 164 11.74 -26.42 -14.95
C GLY A 164 11.92 -25.21 -15.88
N GLY A 165 13.02 -25.17 -16.64
CA GLY A 165 13.18 -24.24 -17.77
C GLY A 165 13.37 -22.76 -17.42
N VAL A 166 13.67 -22.45 -16.16
CA VAL A 166 13.79 -21.07 -15.68
C VAL A 166 15.23 -20.57 -15.83
N GLU A 167 15.42 -19.51 -16.61
CA GLU A 167 16.63 -18.69 -16.56
C GLU A 167 16.43 -17.56 -15.55
N GLY A 168 17.49 -17.21 -14.81
CA GLY A 168 17.36 -16.18 -13.80
C GLY A 168 18.64 -15.41 -13.51
N ALA A 169 18.45 -14.22 -12.97
CA ALA A 169 19.51 -13.35 -12.48
C ALA A 169 19.19 -12.96 -11.03
N SER A 170 20.22 -12.73 -10.23
CA SER A 170 20.03 -12.26 -8.86
C SER A 170 21.07 -11.22 -8.48
N ALA A 171 20.66 -10.21 -7.74
CA ALA A 171 21.56 -9.24 -7.11
C ALA A 171 21.02 -8.82 -5.74
N GLU A 172 21.83 -8.10 -4.98
CA GLU A 172 21.41 -7.53 -3.70
C GLU A 172 20.91 -6.10 -3.88
N LEU A 173 19.76 -5.77 -3.27
CA LEU A 173 19.22 -4.42 -3.14
C LEU A 173 18.98 -4.14 -1.66
N THR A 174 19.75 -3.21 -1.08
CA THR A 174 19.58 -2.77 0.33
C THR A 174 19.49 -3.93 1.35
N GLY A 175 20.29 -4.98 1.14
CA GLY A 175 20.34 -6.17 1.98
C GLY A 175 19.31 -7.25 1.65
N HIS A 176 18.41 -7.02 0.69
CA HIS A 176 17.48 -8.02 0.16
C HIS A 176 18.08 -8.67 -1.07
N GLN A 177 17.83 -9.98 -1.27
CA GLN A 177 18.14 -10.60 -2.55
C GLN A 177 16.97 -10.33 -3.51
N VAL A 178 17.26 -9.72 -4.65
CA VAL A 178 16.32 -9.60 -5.77
C VAL A 178 16.63 -10.73 -6.75
N LEU A 179 15.61 -11.51 -7.09
CA LEU A 179 15.72 -12.60 -8.05
C LEU A 179 14.72 -12.38 -9.19
N VAL A 180 15.23 -12.41 -10.42
CA VAL A 180 14.42 -12.41 -11.64
C VAL A 180 14.43 -13.82 -12.21
N ALA A 181 13.26 -14.34 -12.53
CA ALA A 181 13.09 -15.63 -13.18
C ALA A 181 12.19 -15.47 -14.41
N VAL A 182 12.63 -16.01 -15.55
CA VAL A 182 11.91 -15.99 -16.82
C VAL A 182 11.59 -17.42 -17.23
N GLY A 183 10.32 -17.68 -17.56
CA GLY A 183 9.82 -18.99 -17.96
C GLY A 183 10.00 -19.27 -19.44
N ASP A 184 9.97 -20.55 -19.80
CA ASP A 184 10.11 -21.06 -21.17
C ASP A 184 8.81 -21.00 -22.01
N GLY A 185 7.79 -20.32 -21.48
CA GLY A 185 6.47 -20.18 -22.09
C GLY A 185 5.48 -21.28 -21.75
N THR A 186 5.85 -22.27 -20.95
CA THR A 186 4.94 -23.35 -20.53
C THR A 186 4.23 -23.07 -19.20
N ALA A 187 4.88 -22.33 -18.30
CA ALA A 187 4.33 -21.89 -17.01
C ALA A 187 5.02 -20.60 -16.54
N THR A 188 4.37 -19.87 -15.62
CA THR A 188 5.03 -18.78 -14.89
C THR A 188 6.03 -19.39 -13.90
N PRO A 189 7.27 -18.88 -13.82
CA PRO A 189 8.24 -19.40 -12.87
C PRO A 189 7.76 -19.27 -11.42
N GLU A 190 8.18 -20.22 -10.58
CA GLU A 190 7.89 -20.21 -9.15
C GLU A 190 9.19 -20.10 -8.34
N VAL A 191 9.13 -19.32 -7.27
CA VAL A 191 10.24 -19.11 -6.34
C VAL A 191 9.82 -19.61 -4.97
N GLU A 192 10.67 -20.42 -4.35
CA GLU A 192 10.50 -20.87 -2.97
C GLU A 192 11.52 -20.17 -2.08
N VAL A 193 11.15 -19.95 -0.82
CA VAL A 193 12.03 -19.42 0.22
C VAL A 193 12.22 -20.44 1.32
N VAL A 194 13.42 -20.47 1.87
CA VAL A 194 13.78 -21.23 3.07
C VAL A 194 14.00 -20.25 4.21
N ILE A 195 13.09 -20.28 5.19
CA ILE A 195 13.13 -19.43 6.40
C ILE A 195 13.13 -20.37 7.59
N ASP A 196 14.08 -20.19 8.51
CA ASP A 196 14.27 -21.08 9.68
C ASP A 196 14.34 -22.59 9.34
N GLY A 197 14.77 -22.92 8.11
CA GLY A 197 14.87 -24.28 7.61
C GLY A 197 13.58 -24.87 7.04
N GLU A 198 12.48 -24.13 7.02
CA GLU A 198 11.22 -24.52 6.38
C GLU A 198 11.10 -23.93 4.97
N ARG A 199 10.78 -24.77 3.99
CA ARG A 199 10.62 -24.39 2.59
C ARG A 199 9.15 -24.13 2.28
N GLN A 200 8.86 -23.00 1.65
CA GLN A 200 7.53 -22.60 1.23
C GLN A 200 7.57 -21.77 -0.06
N ALA A 201 6.49 -21.77 -0.82
CA ALA A 201 6.34 -20.87 -1.97
C ALA A 201 6.38 -19.41 -1.52
N LEU A 202 7.17 -18.57 -2.19
CA LEU A 202 7.33 -17.15 -1.85
C LEU A 202 5.99 -16.41 -1.86
N THR A 203 5.13 -16.68 -2.85
CA THR A 203 3.81 -16.07 -2.94
C THR A 203 2.93 -16.41 -1.74
N SER A 204 2.99 -17.65 -1.26
CA SER A 204 2.29 -18.07 -0.04
C SER A 204 2.87 -17.41 1.21
N TYR A 205 4.20 -17.25 1.29
CA TYR A 205 4.83 -16.52 2.37
C TYR A 205 4.40 -15.04 2.39
N VAL A 206 4.53 -14.33 1.26
CA VAL A 206 4.12 -12.93 1.12
C VAL A 206 2.65 -12.76 1.51
N HIS A 207 1.77 -13.65 1.07
CA HIS A 207 0.36 -13.61 1.45
C HIS A 207 0.14 -13.86 2.95
N ALA A 208 0.86 -14.79 3.56
CA ALA A 208 0.78 -15.03 5.00
C ALA A 208 1.37 -13.88 5.84
N GLN A 209 2.32 -13.13 5.28
CA GLN A 209 2.88 -11.93 5.90
C GLN A 209 2.08 -10.66 5.59
N ALA A 210 1.19 -10.70 4.60
CA ALA A 210 0.32 -9.59 4.30
C ALA A 210 -0.46 -9.24 5.56
N THR A 211 -0.40 -7.97 5.96
CA THR A 211 -0.90 -7.59 7.28
C THR A 211 -2.43 -7.57 7.25
N GLU A 212 -3.03 -8.69 7.63
CA GLU A 212 -4.48 -8.77 7.74
C GLU A 212 -4.98 -7.89 8.90
N ALA A 213 -5.99 -7.08 8.61
CA ALA A 213 -6.81 -6.40 9.59
C ALA A 213 -7.68 -7.37 10.41
N GLY A 214 -7.81 -8.63 9.96
CA GLY A 214 -8.51 -9.71 10.67
C GLY A 214 -10.03 -9.64 10.57
N VAL A 215 -10.54 -9.06 9.47
CA VAL A 215 -11.97 -8.83 9.20
C VAL A 215 -12.21 -8.96 7.71
N GLY A 216 -13.38 -9.46 7.36
CA GLY A 216 -13.84 -9.55 5.98
C GLY A 216 -13.56 -10.89 5.31
N ASP A 217 -14.25 -11.14 4.20
CA ASP A 217 -14.11 -12.32 3.36
C ASP A 217 -14.08 -11.90 1.87
N PRO A 218 -12.91 -11.82 1.22
CA PRO A 218 -11.58 -12.15 1.74
C PRO A 218 -11.09 -11.17 2.83
N PRO A 219 -10.06 -11.52 3.64
CA PRO A 219 -9.54 -10.64 4.68
C PRO A 219 -9.06 -9.30 4.13
N VAL A 220 -9.38 -8.22 4.85
CA VAL A 220 -8.87 -6.87 4.57
C VAL A 220 -7.38 -6.83 4.90
N THR A 221 -6.56 -6.35 3.98
CA THR A 221 -5.16 -6.00 4.20
C THR A 221 -5.01 -4.49 4.38
N TRP A 222 -3.89 -4.05 4.93
CA TRP A 222 -3.63 -2.62 5.13
C TRP A 222 -2.16 -2.25 4.94
N ARG A 223 -1.91 -0.97 4.61
CA ARG A 223 -0.60 -0.32 4.70
C ARG A 223 -0.76 1.13 5.17
N SER A 224 0.31 1.72 5.71
CA SER A 224 0.37 3.15 6.00
C SER A 224 1.18 3.86 4.92
N THR A 225 0.78 5.08 4.54
CA THR A 225 1.56 5.95 3.65
C THR A 225 2.57 6.78 4.44
N VAL A 226 3.53 7.41 3.75
CA VAL A 226 4.54 8.31 4.35
C VAL A 226 3.91 9.53 5.02
N GLU A 227 2.80 10.06 4.49
CA GLU A 227 2.00 11.12 5.12
C GLU A 227 1.15 10.64 6.32
N GLY A 228 1.20 9.35 6.67
CA GLY A 228 0.48 8.78 7.82
C GLY A 228 -0.96 8.39 7.51
N PHE A 229 -1.33 8.28 6.24
CA PHE A 229 -2.64 7.76 5.84
C PHE A 229 -2.69 6.26 5.95
N LEU A 230 -3.90 5.72 6.18
CA LEU A 230 -4.16 4.30 6.11
C LEU A 230 -4.74 3.95 4.74
N TRP A 231 -4.19 2.92 4.12
CA TRP A 231 -4.70 2.32 2.91
C TRP A 231 -5.19 0.92 3.24
N LEU A 232 -6.42 0.59 2.82
CA LEU A 232 -7.08 -0.68 3.09
C LEU A 232 -7.46 -1.34 1.77
N ASP A 233 -7.31 -2.66 1.68
CA ASP A 233 -7.65 -3.41 0.47
C ASP A 233 -8.33 -4.74 0.80
N GLN A 234 -9.39 -5.04 0.04
CA GLN A 234 -10.16 -6.26 0.15
C GLN A 234 -10.33 -6.96 -1.21
N GLY A 235 -9.25 -7.12 -1.98
CA GLY A 235 -9.07 -8.15 -3.01
C GLY A 235 -10.07 -8.22 -4.17
N SER A 236 -11.05 -7.32 -4.27
CA SER A 236 -12.07 -7.35 -5.33
C SER A 236 -12.80 -6.02 -5.60
N SER A 237 -12.59 -4.97 -4.80
CA SER A 237 -13.14 -3.64 -5.08
C SER A 237 -12.18 -2.54 -4.66
N THR A 238 -12.04 -1.59 -5.58
CA THR A 238 -11.16 -0.42 -5.63
C THR A 238 -11.48 0.64 -4.57
N GLU A 239 -11.61 0.24 -3.31
CA GLU A 239 -11.93 1.16 -2.23
C GLU A 239 -10.84 1.09 -1.16
N ALA A 240 -9.63 1.57 -1.52
CA ALA A 240 -8.83 2.20 -0.48
C ALA A 240 -9.64 3.33 0.07
N LEU A 241 -10.01 3.12 1.31
CA LEU A 241 -10.45 4.15 2.19
C LEU A 241 -9.22 4.99 2.49
N SER A 242 -8.96 5.94 1.59
CA SER A 242 -8.06 7.04 1.88
C SER A 242 -8.71 7.85 3.00
N VAL A 243 -8.30 7.56 4.23
CA VAL A 243 -8.59 8.45 5.34
C VAL A 243 -7.62 9.62 5.20
N GLU A 244 -7.94 10.58 4.33
CA GLU A 244 -7.23 11.86 4.25
C GLU A 244 -7.70 12.79 5.38
N GLU A 245 -7.73 12.25 6.59
CA GLU A 245 -8.03 12.96 7.82
C GLU A 245 -6.98 12.53 8.82
N GLU A 246 -6.42 13.48 9.58
CA GLU A 246 -5.44 13.16 10.61
C GLU A 246 -6.04 12.04 11.47
N LEU A 247 -5.45 10.83 11.44
CA LEU A 247 -5.62 9.79 12.46
C LEU A 247 -4.99 10.29 13.77
N ALA A 248 -5.42 11.48 14.17
CA ALA A 248 -5.06 12.16 15.38
C ALA A 248 -5.52 11.31 16.55
N ASP A 249 -4.76 11.41 17.63
CA ASP A 249 -5.09 10.71 18.86
C ASP A 249 -6.54 10.96 19.26
N GLY A 250 -7.28 9.88 19.49
CA GLY A 250 -8.67 9.95 19.93
C GLY A 250 -9.70 10.18 18.81
N ARG A 251 -9.36 9.86 17.56
CA ARG A 251 -10.32 9.71 16.45
C ARG A 251 -10.42 8.26 15.98
N ALA A 252 -11.60 7.89 15.49
CA ALA A 252 -11.80 6.61 14.83
C ALA A 252 -12.51 6.74 13.48
N VAL A 253 -12.19 5.81 12.59
CA VAL A 253 -12.83 5.66 11.28
C VAL A 253 -13.54 4.31 11.23
N LEU A 254 -14.78 4.33 10.77
CA LEU A 254 -15.63 3.15 10.63
C LEU A 254 -15.96 2.90 9.17
N LEU A 255 -15.84 1.64 8.77
CA LEU A 255 -15.82 1.22 7.38
C LEU A 255 -16.61 -0.09 7.24
N PRO A 256 -17.67 -0.14 6.42
CA PRO A 256 -18.24 -1.42 6.04
C PRO A 256 -17.22 -2.17 5.16
N VAL A 257 -17.12 -3.50 5.32
CA VAL A 257 -16.30 -4.37 4.47
C VAL A 257 -17.08 -5.64 4.18
N ALA A 258 -16.80 -6.32 3.07
CA ALA A 258 -17.52 -7.54 2.74
C ALA A 258 -17.33 -8.58 3.86
N GLY A 259 -18.42 -8.98 4.54
CA GLY A 259 -18.38 -9.91 5.66
C GLY A 259 -18.15 -9.30 7.05
N GLY A 260 -18.17 -7.97 7.22
CA GLY A 260 -18.04 -7.36 8.54
C GLY A 260 -18.05 -5.83 8.58
N THR A 261 -17.53 -5.28 9.68
CA THR A 261 -17.30 -3.85 9.83
C THR A 261 -15.93 -3.64 10.47
N LEU A 262 -15.15 -2.71 9.92
CA LEU A 262 -13.83 -2.34 10.40
C LEU A 262 -13.91 -1.02 11.17
N VAL A 263 -13.25 -0.96 12.32
CA VAL A 263 -13.04 0.30 13.07
C VAL A 263 -11.54 0.52 13.26
N VAL A 264 -11.03 1.62 12.76
CA VAL A 264 -9.62 2.01 12.84
C VAL A 264 -9.50 3.16 13.82
N VAL A 265 -8.61 3.05 14.80
CA VAL A 265 -8.41 4.06 15.84
C VAL A 265 -6.97 4.54 15.83
N GLY A 266 -6.78 5.84 15.58
CA GLY A 266 -5.46 6.48 15.54
C GLY A 266 -4.93 6.78 16.94
N GLY A 267 -3.62 6.60 17.13
CA GLY A 267 -2.91 7.01 18.35
C GLY A 267 -3.24 6.16 19.59
N TRP A 268 -3.89 5.01 19.40
CA TRP A 268 -4.36 4.18 20.50
C TRP A 268 -3.79 2.78 20.45
N GLU A 269 -3.26 2.33 21.59
CA GLU A 269 -2.91 0.94 21.88
C GLU A 269 -3.75 0.48 23.10
N PRO A 270 -4.67 -0.49 22.92
CA PRO A 270 -5.49 -0.99 24.02
C PRO A 270 -4.63 -1.67 25.08
N ARG A 271 -4.94 -1.39 26.35
CA ARG A 271 -4.39 -2.16 27.48
C ARG A 271 -4.91 -3.60 27.42
N ALA A 272 -4.17 -4.52 28.04
CA ALA A 272 -4.57 -5.94 28.12
C ALA A 272 -6.02 -6.10 28.62
N GLY A 273 -6.88 -6.68 27.79
CA GLY A 273 -8.30 -6.82 28.04
C GLY A 273 -9.08 -7.11 26.75
N GLU A 274 -10.39 -7.28 26.89
CA GLU A 274 -11.30 -7.36 25.73
C GLU A 274 -11.57 -5.94 25.21
N VAL A 275 -11.50 -5.75 23.90
CA VAL A 275 -11.82 -4.46 23.27
C VAL A 275 -13.25 -4.52 22.76
N ALA A 276 -14.00 -3.44 22.94
CA ALA A 276 -15.38 -3.32 22.47
C ALA A 276 -15.64 -1.94 21.86
N VAL A 277 -16.65 -1.88 21.00
CA VAL A 277 -17.13 -0.67 20.31
C VAL A 277 -18.51 -0.32 20.84
N ARG A 278 -18.73 0.96 21.12
CA ARG A 278 -20.00 1.46 21.65
C ARG A 278 -20.93 1.86 20.51
N ILE A 279 -22.11 1.24 20.47
CA ILE A 279 -23.17 1.53 19.49
C ILE A 279 -24.38 2.11 20.23
N GLY A 280 -24.77 3.33 19.86
CA GLY A 280 -25.85 4.09 20.47
C GLY A 280 -25.34 5.22 21.37
N ASP A 281 -26.28 5.96 21.95
CA ASP A 281 -26.00 7.11 22.81
C ASP A 281 -25.71 6.73 24.26
N ASP A 282 -25.36 7.73 25.08
CA ASP A 282 -25.09 7.54 26.51
C ASP A 282 -26.28 6.99 27.31
N ALA A 283 -27.50 7.13 26.80
CA ALA A 283 -28.72 6.80 27.52
C ALA A 283 -29.23 5.38 27.23
N GLY A 284 -28.75 4.71 26.19
CA GLY A 284 -29.19 3.37 25.80
C GLY A 284 -28.22 2.57 24.92
N GLY A 285 -26.98 3.03 24.75
CA GLY A 285 -25.97 2.35 23.93
C GLY A 285 -25.52 1.00 24.49
N ARG A 286 -25.11 0.11 23.59
CA ARG A 286 -24.55 -1.22 23.88
C ARG A 286 -23.09 -1.29 23.47
N TRP A 287 -22.33 -2.12 24.17
CA TRP A 287 -20.96 -2.46 23.78
C TRP A 287 -20.99 -3.75 22.95
N GLU A 288 -20.44 -3.69 21.75
CA GLU A 288 -20.19 -4.85 20.89
C GLU A 288 -18.72 -5.23 20.99
N ALA A 289 -18.44 -6.49 21.33
CA ALA A 289 -17.08 -6.98 21.45
C ALA A 289 -16.41 -7.03 20.07
N ALA A 290 -15.14 -6.61 20.00
CA ALA A 290 -14.35 -6.75 18.80
C ALA A 290 -14.06 -8.23 18.54
N THR A 291 -14.38 -8.73 17.34
CA THR A 291 -14.09 -10.10 16.91
C THR A 291 -12.60 -10.29 16.61
N SER A 292 -11.92 -9.21 16.25
CA SER A 292 -10.47 -9.15 16.09
C SER A 292 -9.93 -7.81 16.55
N VAL A 293 -8.72 -7.83 17.09
CA VAL A 293 -7.97 -6.63 17.50
C VAL A 293 -6.56 -6.78 16.95
N ARG A 294 -6.09 -5.76 16.25
CA ARG A 294 -4.74 -5.69 15.69
C ARG A 294 -4.15 -4.33 15.99
N VAL A 295 -3.12 -4.31 16.82
CA VAL A 295 -2.32 -3.10 17.05
C VAL A 295 -1.15 -3.10 16.08
N ARG A 296 -0.92 -1.98 15.44
CA ARG A 296 0.10 -1.77 14.42
C ARG A 296 0.73 -0.39 14.57
N GLU A 297 1.77 -0.15 13.80
CA GLU A 297 2.50 1.10 13.77
C GLU A 297 2.37 1.71 12.37
N LEU A 298 2.01 2.99 12.29
CA LEU A 298 2.04 3.77 11.06
C LEU A 298 3.51 4.02 10.65
N VAL A 299 3.74 4.44 9.40
CA VAL A 299 5.10 4.74 8.91
C VAL A 299 5.80 5.83 9.75
N ASP A 300 5.03 6.74 10.37
CA ASP A 300 5.53 7.79 11.26
C ASP A 300 5.78 7.34 12.71
N GLY A 301 5.58 6.06 13.02
CA GLY A 301 5.81 5.48 14.34
C GLY A 301 4.62 5.56 15.30
N ARG A 302 3.50 6.19 14.93
CA ARG A 302 2.31 6.24 15.80
C ARG A 302 1.58 4.91 15.80
N PRO A 303 1.00 4.48 16.95
CA PRO A 303 0.18 3.28 16.99
C PRO A 303 -1.16 3.49 16.28
N VAL A 304 -1.62 2.47 15.59
CA VAL A 304 -2.97 2.35 15.04
C VAL A 304 -3.57 1.03 15.47
N THR A 305 -4.81 1.09 15.97
CA THR A 305 -5.56 -0.11 16.35
C THR A 305 -6.67 -0.36 15.36
N VAL A 306 -6.65 -1.54 14.75
CA VAL A 306 -7.66 -2.02 13.82
C VAL A 306 -8.53 -3.05 14.53
N LEU A 307 -9.83 -2.78 14.55
CA LEU A 307 -10.84 -3.58 15.22
C LEU A 307 -11.79 -4.20 14.20
N GLY A 308 -12.09 -5.48 14.41
CA GLY A 308 -13.13 -6.18 13.70
C GLY A 308 -14.43 -6.27 14.44
N LEU A 309 -15.51 -6.07 13.72
CA LEU A 309 -16.87 -6.27 14.18
C LEU A 309 -17.64 -7.16 13.21
N PRO A 310 -18.72 -7.81 13.69
CA PRO A 310 -19.74 -8.35 12.80
C PRO A 310 -20.31 -7.24 11.90
N GLU A 311 -20.97 -7.64 10.83
CA GLU A 311 -21.64 -6.70 9.93
C GLU A 311 -22.66 -5.84 10.69
N LEU A 312 -22.41 -4.53 10.74
CA LEU A 312 -23.33 -3.56 11.31
C LEU A 312 -24.23 -2.98 10.22
N SER A 313 -25.52 -2.81 10.53
CA SER A 313 -26.41 -2.07 9.64
C SER A 313 -25.99 -0.61 9.51
N ALA A 314 -26.31 0.06 8.40
CA ALA A 314 -25.98 1.49 8.20
C ALA A 314 -26.46 2.39 9.37
N THR A 315 -27.59 2.05 9.99
CA THR A 315 -28.10 2.73 11.19
C THR A 315 -27.20 2.52 12.40
N GLU A 316 -26.72 1.30 12.64
CA GLU A 316 -25.80 0.99 13.74
C GLU A 316 -24.42 1.62 13.53
N GLN A 317 -23.94 1.64 12.28
CA GLN A 317 -22.69 2.31 11.92
C GLN A 317 -22.73 3.81 12.28
N ALA A 318 -23.82 4.50 11.91
CA ALA A 318 -24.03 5.91 12.25
C ALA A 318 -24.24 6.17 13.76
N GLN A 319 -24.37 5.12 14.56
CA GLN A 319 -24.55 5.19 16.01
C GLN A 319 -23.28 4.82 16.77
N VAL A 320 -22.17 4.51 16.11
CA VAL A 320 -20.91 4.26 16.81
C VAL A 320 -20.39 5.55 17.41
N THR A 321 -20.11 5.52 18.72
CA THR A 321 -19.76 6.73 19.49
C THR A 321 -18.42 6.63 20.22
N ASP A 322 -17.94 5.42 20.54
CA ASP A 322 -16.70 5.24 21.29
C ASP A 322 -16.11 3.84 21.09
N VAL A 323 -14.87 3.66 21.53
CA VAL A 323 -14.24 2.35 21.74
C VAL A 323 -13.78 2.23 23.17
N GLY A 324 -13.49 1.04 23.65
CA GLY A 324 -13.06 0.86 25.03
C GLY A 324 -12.44 -0.50 25.30
N THR A 325 -11.73 -0.58 26.42
CA THR A 325 -11.17 -1.84 26.93
C THR A 325 -11.91 -2.27 28.18
N VAL A 326 -12.19 -3.55 28.32
CA VAL A 326 -12.68 -4.17 29.55
C VAL A 326 -11.48 -4.62 30.39
N PRO A 327 -11.12 -3.90 31.46
CA PRO A 327 -10.08 -4.37 32.36
C PRO A 327 -10.62 -5.53 33.21
N GLY A 328 -9.97 -6.70 33.09
CA GLY A 328 -9.94 -7.75 34.11
C GLY A 328 -11.25 -8.08 34.83
N GLY A 329 -12.32 -8.43 34.09
CA GLY A 329 -13.59 -8.91 34.68
C GLY A 329 -14.58 -7.81 35.07
N ALA A 330 -14.36 -6.57 34.67
CA ALA A 330 -15.38 -5.53 34.67
C ALA A 330 -16.57 -5.91 33.77
N ARG A 331 -17.77 -5.42 34.09
CA ARG A 331 -18.98 -5.67 33.28
C ARG A 331 -19.02 -4.80 32.03
N ASP A 332 -18.56 -3.56 32.14
CA ASP A 332 -18.63 -2.56 31.08
C ASP A 332 -17.21 -2.07 30.74
N PRO A 333 -16.89 -1.88 29.44
CA PRO A 333 -15.63 -1.29 29.00
C PRO A 333 -15.39 0.13 29.56
N GLU A 334 -14.14 0.46 29.84
CA GLU A 334 -13.69 1.84 30.06
C GLU A 334 -13.61 2.54 28.68
N PRO A 335 -14.43 3.59 28.43
CA PRO A 335 -14.42 4.30 27.16
C PRO A 335 -13.08 5.02 26.95
N LEU A 336 -12.61 5.01 25.71
CA LEU A 336 -11.43 5.77 25.29
C LEU A 336 -11.73 7.27 25.32
N GLY A 337 -12.98 7.66 25.07
CA GLY A 337 -13.38 9.06 24.99
C GLY A 337 -13.01 9.65 23.64
N LEU A 338 -13.43 8.98 22.57
CA LEU A 338 -13.24 9.47 21.21
C LEU A 338 -13.82 10.88 21.05
N THR A 339 -13.06 11.74 20.37
CA THR A 339 -13.50 13.10 20.02
C THR A 339 -14.36 13.12 18.77
N ASP A 340 -14.16 12.14 17.89
CA ASP A 340 -14.90 11.99 16.65
C ASP A 340 -14.90 10.53 16.15
N VAL A 341 -15.98 10.13 15.50
CA VAL A 341 -16.12 8.85 14.79
C VAL A 341 -16.65 9.15 13.40
N GLN A 342 -15.81 8.93 12.39
CA GLN A 342 -16.19 9.13 11.00
C GLN A 342 -16.64 7.81 10.39
N VAL A 343 -17.85 7.80 9.81
CA VAL A 343 -18.32 6.68 8.98
C VAL A 343 -17.98 7.01 7.54
N VAL A 344 -17.14 6.20 6.90
CA VAL A 344 -16.85 6.37 5.47
C VAL A 344 -17.81 5.49 4.67
N PRO A 345 -18.66 6.08 3.83
CA PRO A 345 -19.50 5.29 2.93
C PRO A 345 -18.60 4.64 1.87
N LEU A 346 -18.78 3.34 1.63
CA LEU A 346 -18.35 2.73 0.38
C LEU A 346 -19.26 3.28 -0.73
N GLY A 347 -18.68 3.66 -1.88
CA GLY A 347 -19.43 4.18 -3.01
C GLY A 347 -20.35 3.11 -3.60
N ASP A 348 -21.59 3.48 -3.92
CA ASP A 348 -22.54 2.63 -4.66
C ASP A 348 -22.10 2.37 -6.11
#